data_AF-A0A086TKE3-F1
#
_entry.id   AF-A0A086TKE3-F1
#
_cell.length_a   1.000
_cell.length_b   1.000
_cell.length_c   1.000
_cell.angle_alpha   90.00
_cell.angle_beta   90.00
_cell.angle_gamma   90.00
#
_symmetry.space_group_name_H-M   'P 1'
#
loop_
_entity.id
_entity.type
_entity.pdbx_description
1 polymer ?
#
loop_
_entity_poly.entity_id
_entity_poly.type
_entity_poly.pdbx_seq_one_letter_code
_entity_poly.pdbx_strand_id
1 'polypeptide(L)'
;MMSVPCAIVISKIRFPEEEVPLTKGTAVSPAYKDRESNAIHAISNGAIFGIKLCIVIIAVLLAVISLLGLANGVLGWIFAFYGVEISIQKIASWVLYPLAWLVGIPNSDLMPCAEAMGIKFILNEFAAFASFSQIMGTLTPRAGLLTTYAMGSFANIGSIGTQISLFLTLAPDRADAIARLSFSACLCGAVSTLISACIAGIVS
;
A
#
# COMPACT_ATOMS: atom_id res chain seq x y z
N MET A 1 -7.16 10.15 8.03
CA MET A 1 -7.03 10.36 9.49
C MET A 1 -7.17 9.05 10.27
N MET A 2 -8.11 8.16 9.93
CA MET A 2 -8.28 6.86 10.61
C MET A 2 -7.10 5.88 10.46
N SER A 3 -6.25 6.03 9.43
CA SER A 3 -5.13 5.12 9.17
C SER A 3 -4.02 5.17 10.22
N VAL A 4 -3.76 6.33 10.85
CA VAL A 4 -2.69 6.46 11.85
C VAL A 4 -2.97 5.61 13.11
N PRO A 5 -4.12 5.76 13.81
CA PRO A 5 -4.40 4.94 14.97
C PRO A 5 -4.52 3.45 14.62
N CYS A 6 -5.13 3.12 13.47
CA CYS A 6 -5.24 1.72 13.02
C CYS A 6 -3.85 1.10 12.76
N ALA A 7 -2.93 1.83 12.12
CA ALA A 7 -1.58 1.35 11.87
C ALA A 7 -0.79 1.12 13.16
N ILE A 8 -0.93 2.00 14.16
CA ILE A 8 -0.30 1.81 15.48
C ILE A 8 -0.86 0.56 16.16
N VAL A 9 -2.18 0.39 16.19
CA VAL A 9 -2.82 -0.80 16.81
C VAL A 9 -2.35 -2.08 16.13
N ILE A 10 -2.43 -2.15 14.80
CA ILE A 10 -2.07 -3.36 14.04
C ILE A 10 -0.57 -3.65 14.11
N SER A 11 0.28 -2.63 14.04
CA SER A 11 1.72 -2.83 14.19
C SER A 11 2.08 -3.34 15.59
N LYS A 12 1.44 -2.86 16.66
CA LYS A 12 1.67 -3.36 18.03
C LYS A 12 1.05 -4.73 18.30
N ILE A 13 -0.05 -5.09 17.64
CA ILE A 13 -0.57 -6.47 17.67
C ILE A 13 0.41 -7.42 16.97
N ARG A 14 0.94 -7.01 15.80
CA ARG A 14 1.85 -7.85 15.00
C ARG A 14 3.25 -7.94 15.59
N PHE A 15 3.76 -6.84 16.12
CA PHE A 15 5.11 -6.70 16.66
C PHE A 15 5.05 -5.87 17.97
N PRO A 16 4.74 -6.54 19.10
CA PRO A 16 4.69 -5.90 20.41
C PRO A 16 6.04 -5.32 20.80
N GLU A 17 6.04 -4.27 21.64
CA GLU A 17 7.29 -3.75 22.22
C GLU A 17 7.75 -4.68 23.36
N GLU A 18 8.93 -5.27 23.22
CA GLU A 18 9.55 -6.10 24.26
C GLU A 18 10.64 -5.33 25.04
N GLU A 19 11.22 -4.30 24.41
CA GLU A 19 12.31 -3.50 24.97
C GLU A 19 11.80 -2.21 25.64
N VAL A 20 12.68 -1.54 26.39
CA VAL A 20 12.38 -0.22 26.95
C VAL A 20 12.75 0.85 25.92
N PRO A 21 11.80 1.68 25.45
CA PRO A 21 12.11 2.71 24.46
C PRO A 21 13.10 3.73 25.00
N LEU A 22 14.11 4.08 24.19
CA LEU A 22 15.14 5.08 24.54
C LEU A 22 14.56 6.48 24.85
N THR A 23 13.37 6.77 24.36
CA THR A 23 12.67 8.06 24.51
C THR A 23 11.56 8.02 25.57
N LYS A 24 11.44 6.94 26.35
CA LYS A 24 10.37 6.78 27.35
C LYS A 24 10.47 7.85 28.43
N GLY A 25 9.53 8.81 28.42
CA GLY A 25 9.46 9.89 29.41
C GLY A 25 10.45 11.03 29.21
N THR A 26 11.24 10.99 28.13
CA THR A 26 12.22 12.01 27.77
C THR A 26 11.87 12.62 26.42
N ALA A 27 11.67 13.93 26.39
CA ALA A 27 11.53 14.68 25.15
C ALA A 27 12.88 14.73 24.45
N VAL A 28 13.15 13.76 23.58
CA VAL A 28 14.36 13.76 22.76
C VAL A 28 14.14 14.72 21.60
N SER A 29 14.88 15.83 21.61
CA SER A 29 14.91 16.73 20.47
C SER A 29 15.64 16.04 19.31
N PRO A 30 15.01 15.82 18.15
CA PRO A 30 15.71 15.30 16.99
C PRO A 30 16.88 16.24 16.66
N ALA A 31 18.09 15.68 16.58
CA ALA A 31 19.27 16.42 16.16
C ALA A 31 19.14 16.77 14.68
N TYR A 32 18.46 17.89 14.38
CA TYR A 32 18.47 18.49 13.04
C TYR A 32 19.87 19.03 12.78
N LYS A 33 20.72 18.21 12.15
CA LYS A 33 22.07 18.65 11.72
C LYS A 33 22.01 19.80 10.71
N ASP A 34 20.94 19.86 9.91
CA ASP A 34 20.74 20.85 8.87
C ASP A 34 19.33 21.45 8.98
N ARG A 35 19.17 22.52 9.78
CA ARG A 35 17.92 23.30 9.75
C ARG A 35 17.95 24.22 8.54
N GLU A 36 16.82 24.28 7.86
CA GLU A 36 16.66 25.19 6.73
C GLU A 36 16.67 26.64 7.20
N SER A 37 17.66 27.38 6.73
CA SER A 37 17.90 28.78 7.11
C SER A 37 16.73 29.72 6.82
N ASN A 38 15.88 29.41 5.83
CA ASN A 38 14.69 30.19 5.49
C ASN A 38 13.68 29.36 4.68
N ALA A 39 12.48 29.92 4.44
CA ALA A 39 11.42 29.26 3.69
C ALA A 39 11.83 28.86 2.26
N ILE A 40 12.66 29.67 1.58
CA ILE A 40 13.14 29.37 0.22
C ILE A 40 14.10 28.17 0.23
N HIS A 41 14.96 28.08 1.25
CA HIS A 41 15.84 26.94 1.46
C HIS A 41 15.04 25.65 1.70
N ALA A 42 14.00 25.72 2.54
CA ALA A 42 13.10 24.59 2.79
C ALA A 42 12.35 24.13 1.54
N ILE A 43 11.85 25.07 0.72
CA ILE A 43 11.21 24.75 -0.56
C ILE A 43 12.19 24.07 -1.51
N SER A 44 13.41 24.60 -1.64
CA SER A 44 14.45 24.05 -2.51
C SER A 44 14.82 22.62 -2.09
N ASN A 45 15.05 22.38 -0.81
CA ASN A 45 15.41 21.04 -0.31
C ASN A 45 14.24 20.06 -0.42
N GLY A 46 13.00 20.51 -0.18
CA GLY A 46 11.80 19.72 -0.44
C GLY A 46 11.64 19.33 -1.91
N ALA A 47 11.93 20.24 -2.84
CA ALA A 47 11.88 19.96 -4.27
C ALA A 47 12.95 18.94 -4.71
N ILE A 48 14.19 19.09 -4.25
CA ILE A 48 15.28 18.14 -4.53
C ILE A 48 14.96 16.75 -3.95
N PHE A 49 14.44 16.70 -2.72
CA PHE A 49 13.99 15.45 -2.11
C PHE A 49 12.84 14.82 -2.91
N GLY A 50 11.88 15.63 -3.36
CA GLY A 50 10.78 15.20 -4.23
C GLY A 50 11.28 14.57 -5.54
N ILE A 51 12.24 15.20 -6.23
CA ILE A 51 12.83 14.64 -7.45
C ILE A 51 13.47 13.26 -7.19
N LYS A 52 14.25 13.13 -6.09
CA LYS A 52 14.85 11.86 -5.70
C LYS A 52 13.79 10.79 -5.48
N LEU A 53 12.72 11.12 -4.75
CA LEU A 53 11.60 10.22 -4.50
C LEU A 53 10.90 9.80 -5.79
N CYS A 54 10.64 10.73 -6.71
CA CYS A 54 10.01 10.46 -8.00
C CYS A 54 10.84 9.48 -8.84
N ILE A 55 12.16 9.68 -8.93
CA ILE A 55 13.05 8.77 -9.67
C ILE A 55 13.01 7.36 -9.09
N VAL A 56 13.05 7.23 -7.76
CA VAL A 56 12.96 5.93 -7.08
C VAL A 56 11.62 5.25 -7.40
N ILE A 57 10.50 5.99 -7.30
CA ILE A 57 9.18 5.45 -7.61
C ILE A 57 9.10 4.96 -9.06
N ILE A 58 9.57 5.76 -10.03
CA ILE A 58 9.57 5.38 -11.45
C ILE A 58 10.39 4.11 -11.67
N ALA A 59 11.59 4.03 -11.11
CA ALA A 59 12.47 2.88 -11.26
C ALA A 59 11.84 1.60 -10.67
N VAL A 60 11.27 1.68 -9.46
CA VAL A 60 10.61 0.54 -8.80
C VAL A 60 9.35 0.13 -9.55
N LEU A 61 8.53 1.08 -10.01
CA LEU A 61 7.33 0.78 -10.78
C LEU A 61 7.65 0.11 -12.12
N LEU A 62 8.67 0.59 -12.84
CA LEU A 62 9.12 -0.06 -14.08
C LEU A 62 9.54 -1.51 -13.81
N ALA A 63 10.36 -1.75 -12.79
CA ALA A 63 10.79 -3.10 -12.43
C ALA A 63 9.61 -4.03 -12.08
N VAL A 64 8.67 -3.56 -11.25
CA VAL A 64 7.50 -4.35 -10.84
C VAL A 64 6.58 -4.62 -12.02
N ILE A 65 6.29 -3.63 -12.87
CA ILE A 65 5.42 -3.80 -14.05
C ILE A 65 6.07 -4.77 -15.06
N SER A 66 7.38 -4.68 -15.29
CA SER A 66 8.09 -5.60 -16.18
C SER A 66 8.07 -7.03 -15.66
N LEU A 67 8.34 -7.25 -14.36
CA LEU A 67 8.27 -8.57 -13.74
C LEU A 67 6.85 -9.14 -13.75
N LEU A 68 5.85 -8.30 -13.48
CA LEU A 68 4.45 -8.66 -13.56
C LEU A 68 4.03 -9.03 -14.99
N GLY A 69 4.47 -8.27 -15.99
CA GLY A 69 4.24 -8.55 -17.39
C GLY A 69 4.85 -9.88 -17.82
N LEU A 70 6.09 -10.15 -17.41
CA LEU A 70 6.75 -11.44 -17.63
C LEU A 70 5.96 -12.59 -16.98
N ALA A 71 5.58 -12.44 -15.71
CA ALA A 71 4.87 -13.49 -14.99
C ALA A 71 3.46 -13.73 -15.56
N ASN A 72 2.74 -12.68 -15.95
CA ASN A 72 1.47 -12.78 -16.66
C ASN A 72 1.63 -13.43 -18.04
N GLY A 73 2.71 -13.13 -18.77
CA GLY A 73 3.02 -13.79 -20.05
C GLY A 73 3.27 -15.28 -19.89
N VAL A 74 4.02 -15.69 -18.85
CA VAL A 74 4.24 -17.10 -18.51
C VAL A 74 2.94 -17.78 -18.09
N LEU A 75 2.13 -17.15 -17.23
CA LEU A 75 0.81 -17.68 -16.84
C LEU A 75 -0.11 -17.83 -18.06
N GLY A 76 -0.17 -16.81 -18.91
CA GLY A 76 -0.95 -16.84 -20.15
C GLY A 76 -0.51 -17.99 -21.05
N TRP A 77 0.80 -18.23 -21.20
CA TRP A 77 1.32 -19.35 -21.98
C TRP A 77 0.94 -20.72 -21.40
N ILE A 78 1.01 -20.89 -20.07
CA ILE A 78 0.62 -22.14 -19.40
C ILE A 78 -0.89 -22.40 -19.53
N PHE A 79 -1.71 -21.38 -19.29
CA PHE A 79 -3.17 -21.51 -19.27
C PHE A 79 -3.83 -21.36 -20.65
N ALA A 80 -3.07 -20.98 -21.68
CA ALA A 80 -3.52 -20.97 -23.07
C ALA A 80 -4.07 -22.33 -23.51
N PHE A 81 -3.45 -23.42 -23.07
CA PHE A 81 -3.89 -24.79 -23.37
C PHE A 81 -5.28 -25.12 -22.79
N TYR A 82 -5.69 -24.44 -21.73
CA TYR A 82 -6.99 -24.60 -21.08
C TYR A 82 -8.03 -23.57 -21.55
N GLY A 83 -7.65 -22.62 -22.41
CA GLY A 83 -8.53 -21.54 -22.87
C GLY A 83 -8.93 -20.54 -21.78
N VAL A 84 -8.15 -20.45 -20.68
CA VAL A 84 -8.47 -19.58 -19.54
C VAL A 84 -7.46 -18.42 -19.45
N GLU A 85 -7.95 -17.19 -19.42
CA GLU A 85 -7.12 -16.00 -19.21
C GLU A 85 -6.90 -15.74 -17.72
N ILE A 86 -5.74 -16.13 -17.21
CA ILE A 86 -5.32 -15.92 -15.82
C ILE A 86 -4.22 -14.86 -15.76
N SER A 87 -4.34 -13.94 -14.81
CA SER A 87 -3.30 -12.98 -14.46
C SER A 87 -3.09 -12.96 -12.96
N ILE A 88 -1.92 -12.51 -12.52
CA ILE A 88 -1.60 -12.34 -11.09
C ILE A 88 -2.61 -11.40 -10.43
N GLN A 89 -3.06 -10.36 -11.15
CA GLN A 89 -4.09 -9.45 -10.64
C GLN A 89 -5.41 -10.20 -10.39
N LYS A 90 -5.89 -11.02 -11.33
CA LYS A 90 -7.12 -11.82 -11.14
C LYS A 90 -7.00 -12.79 -9.97
N ILE A 91 -5.85 -13.45 -9.83
CA ILE A 91 -5.59 -14.34 -8.69
C ILE A 91 -5.65 -13.54 -7.37
N ALA A 92 -5.02 -12.37 -7.33
CA ALA A 92 -5.08 -11.49 -6.17
C ALA A 92 -6.52 -11.04 -5.88
N SER A 93 -7.32 -10.72 -6.90
CA SER A 93 -8.73 -10.38 -6.75
C SER A 93 -9.52 -11.51 -6.09
N TRP A 94 -9.30 -12.76 -6.49
CA TRP A 94 -9.98 -13.91 -5.87
C TRP A 94 -9.56 -14.12 -4.41
N VAL A 95 -8.29 -13.89 -4.09
CA VAL A 95 -7.81 -13.94 -2.69
C VAL A 95 -8.40 -12.80 -1.86
N LEU A 96 -8.58 -11.61 -2.44
CA LEU A 96 -9.14 -10.44 -1.76
C LEU A 96 -10.67 -10.40 -1.77
N TYR A 97 -11.34 -11.18 -2.61
CA TYR A 97 -12.79 -11.30 -2.67
C TYR A 97 -13.44 -11.59 -1.30
N PRO A 98 -13.01 -12.58 -0.50
CA PRO A 98 -13.56 -12.79 0.83
C PRO A 98 -13.30 -11.61 1.77
N LEU A 99 -12.18 -10.89 1.61
CA LEU A 99 -11.91 -9.69 2.40
C LEU A 99 -12.83 -8.52 2.00
N ALA A 100 -13.10 -8.34 0.72
CA ALA A 100 -14.07 -7.37 0.22
C ALA A 100 -15.47 -7.63 0.79
N TRP A 101 -15.86 -8.91 0.86
CA TRP A 101 -17.11 -9.32 1.50
C TRP A 101 -17.13 -9.02 3.00
N LEU A 102 -16.05 -9.32 3.73
CA LEU A 102 -15.94 -9.03 5.17
C LEU A 102 -15.97 -7.53 5.48
N VAL A 103 -15.51 -6.67 4.57
CA VAL A 103 -15.63 -5.20 4.69
C VAL A 103 -17.09 -4.73 4.57
N GLY A 104 -17.98 -5.56 4.01
CA GLY A 104 -19.41 -5.26 3.87
C GLY A 104 -19.79 -4.65 2.52
N ILE A 105 -19.01 -4.95 1.47
CA ILE A 105 -19.36 -4.59 0.09
C ILE A 105 -20.58 -5.41 -0.37
N PRO A 106 -21.61 -4.79 -0.98
CA PRO A 106 -22.78 -5.50 -1.51
C PRO A 106 -22.41 -6.61 -2.51
N ASN A 107 -23.13 -7.73 -2.44
CA ASN A 107 -22.85 -8.92 -3.25
C ASN A 107 -22.83 -8.65 -4.77
N SER A 108 -23.63 -7.69 -5.26
CA SER A 108 -23.66 -7.28 -6.66
C SER A 108 -22.34 -6.69 -7.15
N ASP A 109 -21.57 -6.09 -6.24
CA ASP A 109 -20.42 -5.24 -6.56
C ASP A 109 -19.10 -5.87 -6.08
N LEU A 110 -19.14 -7.07 -5.49
CA LEU A 110 -17.98 -7.71 -4.87
C LEU A 110 -16.83 -7.94 -5.83
N MET A 111 -17.10 -8.51 -7.01
CA MET A 111 -16.03 -8.87 -7.94
C MET A 111 -15.35 -7.61 -8.51
N PRO A 112 -16.07 -6.59 -9.02
CA PRO A 112 -15.43 -5.36 -9.48
C PRO A 112 -14.61 -4.65 -8.39
N CYS A 113 -15.10 -4.65 -7.15
CA CYS A 113 -14.37 -4.04 -6.03
C CYS A 113 -13.14 -4.85 -5.63
N ALA A 114 -13.25 -6.18 -5.57
CA ALA A 114 -12.13 -7.07 -5.30
C ALA A 114 -11.04 -6.99 -6.40
N GLU A 115 -11.45 -6.79 -7.66
CA GLU A 115 -10.53 -6.53 -8.76
C GLU A 115 -9.73 -5.24 -8.58
N ALA A 116 -10.39 -4.15 -8.21
CA ALA A 116 -9.70 -2.90 -7.89
C ALA A 116 -8.72 -3.07 -6.72
N MET A 117 -9.11 -3.79 -5.66
CA MET A 117 -8.25 -4.13 -4.53
C MET A 117 -7.05 -5.02 -4.94
N GLY A 118 -7.26 -5.97 -5.85
CA GLY A 118 -6.22 -6.87 -6.39
C GLY A 118 -5.20 -6.12 -7.23
N ILE A 119 -5.67 -5.25 -8.13
CA ILE A 119 -4.81 -4.33 -8.91
C ILE A 119 -4.00 -3.47 -7.94
N LYS A 120 -4.63 -2.91 -6.91
CA LYS A 120 -3.95 -2.08 -5.92
C LYS A 120 -2.82 -2.82 -5.23
N PHE A 121 -3.06 -4.06 -4.78
CA PHE A 121 -2.09 -4.82 -3.99
C PHE A 121 -0.88 -5.25 -4.83
N ILE A 122 -1.11 -5.65 -6.08
CA ILE A 122 -0.06 -6.16 -6.98
C ILE A 122 0.69 -5.03 -7.70
N LEU A 123 -0.03 -4.05 -8.24
CA LEU A 123 0.53 -2.92 -8.99
C LEU A 123 0.77 -1.73 -8.08
N ASN A 124 -0.27 -0.91 -7.87
CA ASN A 124 -0.27 0.26 -6.99
C ASN A 124 -1.68 0.89 -6.95
N GLU A 125 -1.86 1.81 -6.00
CA GLU A 125 -3.09 2.57 -5.79
C GLU A 125 -3.46 3.48 -6.97
N PHE A 126 -2.50 4.08 -7.67
CA PHE A 126 -2.80 4.98 -8.80
C PHE A 126 -3.45 4.22 -9.96
N ALA A 127 -2.89 3.08 -10.35
CA ALA A 127 -3.44 2.21 -11.39
C ALA A 127 -4.82 1.68 -10.98
N ALA A 128 -4.98 1.29 -9.71
CA ALA A 128 -6.25 0.81 -9.20
C ALA A 128 -7.33 1.91 -9.20
N PHE A 129 -7.01 3.14 -8.76
CA PHE A 129 -7.96 4.26 -8.81
C PHE A 129 -8.29 4.65 -10.24
N ALA A 130 -7.33 4.60 -11.17
CA ALA A 130 -7.59 4.84 -12.58
C ALA A 130 -8.62 3.86 -13.15
N SER A 131 -8.44 2.55 -12.93
CA SER A 131 -9.44 1.54 -13.36
C SER A 131 -10.75 1.65 -12.60
N PHE A 132 -10.71 1.88 -11.28
CA PHE A 132 -11.90 1.96 -10.44
C PHE A 132 -12.79 3.15 -10.80
N SER A 133 -12.19 4.29 -11.16
CA SER A 133 -12.93 5.49 -11.56
C SER A 133 -13.84 5.27 -12.78
N GLN A 134 -13.48 4.34 -13.67
CA GLN A 134 -14.26 4.03 -14.88
C GLN A 134 -15.53 3.25 -14.56
N ILE A 135 -15.51 2.44 -13.50
CA ILE A 135 -16.64 1.61 -13.07
C ILE A 135 -17.43 2.23 -11.92
N MET A 136 -16.91 3.27 -11.26
CA MET A 136 -17.51 3.84 -10.06
C MET A 136 -18.98 4.29 -10.26
N GLY A 137 -19.34 4.71 -11.48
CA GLY A 137 -20.71 5.10 -11.82
C GLY A 137 -21.70 3.93 -11.94
N THR A 138 -21.23 2.69 -12.00
CA THR A 138 -22.09 1.49 -12.07
C THR A 138 -22.23 0.77 -10.72
N LEU A 139 -21.43 1.17 -9.72
CA LEU A 139 -21.45 0.59 -8.39
C LEU A 139 -22.50 1.25 -7.50
N THR A 140 -22.96 0.52 -6.49
CA THR A 140 -23.75 1.13 -5.42
C THR A 140 -22.91 2.19 -4.68
N PRO A 141 -23.52 3.27 -4.18
CA PRO A 141 -22.80 4.30 -3.42
C PRO A 141 -22.00 3.72 -2.24
N ARG A 142 -22.55 2.68 -1.60
CA ARG A 142 -21.87 1.95 -0.52
C ARG A 142 -20.62 1.21 -1.01
N ALA A 143 -20.70 0.46 -2.11
CA ALA A 143 -19.53 -0.23 -2.66
C ALA A 143 -18.43 0.75 -3.09
N GLY A 144 -18.82 1.85 -3.73
CA GLY A 144 -17.93 2.95 -4.10
C GLY A 144 -17.16 3.51 -2.90
N LEU A 145 -17.90 3.83 -1.83
CA LEU A 145 -17.34 4.34 -0.59
C LEU A 145 -16.38 3.35 0.09
N LEU A 146 -16.84 2.11 0.34
CA LEU A 146 -16.04 1.10 1.05
C LEU A 146 -14.75 0.75 0.31
N THR A 147 -14.82 0.59 -1.00
CA THR A 147 -13.65 0.24 -1.82
C THR A 147 -12.64 1.39 -1.86
N THR A 148 -13.11 2.64 -1.92
CA THR A 148 -12.25 3.83 -1.83
C THR A 148 -11.47 3.86 -0.52
N TYR A 149 -12.13 3.57 0.62
CA TYR A 149 -11.46 3.47 1.91
C TYR A 149 -10.48 2.29 1.98
N ALA A 150 -10.86 1.13 1.44
CA ALA A 150 -10.03 -0.08 1.45
C ALA A 150 -8.74 0.10 0.63
N MET A 151 -8.81 0.84 -0.48
CA MET A 151 -7.70 1.14 -1.37
C MET A 151 -6.78 2.26 -0.87
N GLY A 152 -7.18 3.04 0.13
CA GLY A 152 -6.50 4.25 0.60
C GLY A 152 -5.17 4.05 1.35
N SER A 153 -4.29 3.16 0.88
CA SER A 153 -2.93 2.96 1.40
C SER A 153 -1.91 2.66 0.32
N PHE A 154 -0.64 2.99 0.60
CA PHE A 154 0.54 2.54 -0.15
C PHE A 154 0.95 1.09 0.20
N ALA A 155 0.01 0.22 0.58
CA ALA A 155 0.30 -1.18 0.87
C ALA A 155 0.18 -2.01 -0.42
N ASN A 156 1.28 -2.05 -1.18
CA ASN A 156 1.42 -2.82 -2.42
C ASN A 156 2.86 -3.33 -2.58
N ILE A 157 3.11 -4.21 -3.54
CA ILE A 157 4.42 -4.82 -3.76
C ILE A 157 5.49 -3.78 -4.11
N GLY A 158 5.18 -2.79 -4.95
CA GLY A 158 6.12 -1.72 -5.31
C GLY A 158 6.51 -0.85 -4.12
N SER A 159 5.56 -0.51 -3.27
CA SER A 159 5.79 0.32 -2.09
C SER A 159 6.67 -0.35 -1.04
N ILE A 160 6.78 -1.69 -1.02
CA ILE A 160 7.77 -2.40 -0.19
C ILE A 160 9.19 -1.96 -0.57
N GLY A 161 9.52 -2.02 -1.87
CA GLY A 161 10.84 -1.64 -2.37
C GLY A 161 11.17 -0.17 -2.14
N THR A 162 10.20 0.71 -2.40
CA THR A 162 10.36 2.15 -2.14
C THR A 162 10.56 2.45 -0.64
N GLN A 163 9.78 1.83 0.25
CA GLN A 163 9.90 2.04 1.70
C GLN A 163 11.22 1.51 2.26
N ILE A 164 11.68 0.34 1.82
CA ILE A 164 13.02 -0.17 2.18
C ILE A 164 14.08 0.84 1.79
N SER A 165 14.06 1.31 0.54
CA SER A 165 15.03 2.26 0.02
C SER A 165 15.05 3.56 0.84
N LEU A 166 13.89 4.09 1.20
CA LEU A 166 13.77 5.29 2.03
C LEU A 166 14.29 5.09 3.45
N PHE A 167 13.91 4.01 4.13
CA PHE A 167 14.40 3.77 5.49
C PHE A 167 15.90 3.52 5.54
N LEU A 168 16.49 2.90 4.52
CA LEU A 168 17.94 2.72 4.41
C LEU A 168 18.71 4.04 4.29
N THR A 169 18.11 5.08 3.70
CA THR A 169 18.74 6.43 3.69
C THR A 169 18.76 7.09 5.06
N LEU A 170 17.87 6.69 5.96
CA LEU A 170 17.77 7.24 7.31
C LEU A 170 18.55 6.41 8.35
N ALA A 171 18.55 5.09 8.18
CA ALA A 171 19.14 4.13 9.11
C ALA A 171 19.82 2.98 8.33
N PRO A 172 20.97 3.24 7.68
CA PRO A 172 21.67 2.23 6.87
C PRO A 172 22.09 1.01 7.71
N ASP A 173 22.45 1.22 8.98
CA ASP A 173 22.86 0.15 9.91
C ASP A 173 21.72 -0.81 10.29
N ARG A 174 20.47 -0.51 9.93
CA ARG A 174 19.29 -1.35 10.21
C ARG A 174 18.75 -2.07 8.98
N ALA A 175 19.56 -2.21 7.93
CA ALA A 175 19.14 -2.78 6.66
C ALA A 175 18.46 -4.14 6.78
N ASP A 176 19.06 -5.06 7.53
CA ASP A 176 18.55 -6.42 7.71
C ASP A 176 17.19 -6.43 8.42
N ALA A 177 17.03 -5.59 9.45
CA ALA A 177 15.78 -5.49 10.20
C ALA A 177 14.66 -4.91 9.32
N ILE A 178 14.96 -3.85 8.56
CA ILE A 178 14.03 -3.21 7.64
C ILE A 178 13.56 -4.23 6.58
N ALA A 179 14.50 -4.91 5.90
CA ALA A 179 14.18 -5.86 4.85
C ALA A 179 13.29 -7.02 5.37
N ARG A 180 13.62 -7.60 6.54
CA ARG A 180 12.85 -8.69 7.15
C ARG A 180 11.41 -8.29 7.51
N LEU A 181 11.20 -7.06 7.96
CA LEU A 181 9.88 -6.59 8.42
C LEU A 181 9.01 -6.04 7.28
N SER A 182 9.59 -5.70 6.13
CA SER A 182 8.89 -4.87 5.12
C SER A 182 7.63 -5.52 4.53
N PHE A 183 7.66 -6.84 4.26
CA PHE A 183 6.46 -7.54 3.80
C PHE A 183 5.37 -7.59 4.88
N SER A 184 5.76 -7.87 6.14
CA SER A 184 4.83 -7.86 7.28
C SER A 184 4.25 -6.46 7.51
N ALA A 185 5.05 -5.40 7.37
CA ALA A 185 4.61 -4.02 7.50
C ALA A 185 3.61 -3.65 6.38
N CYS A 186 3.83 -4.11 5.15
CA CYS A 186 2.90 -3.93 4.04
C CYS A 186 1.54 -4.56 4.35
N LEU A 187 1.51 -5.81 4.85
CA LEU A 187 0.27 -6.46 5.26
C LEU A 187 -0.44 -5.72 6.40
N CYS A 188 0.31 -5.23 7.39
CA CYS A 188 -0.25 -4.39 8.46
C CYS A 188 -0.92 -3.12 7.91
N GLY A 189 -0.27 -2.47 6.92
CA GLY A 189 -0.82 -1.32 6.22
C GLY A 189 -2.11 -1.64 5.44
N ALA A 190 -2.15 -2.79 4.76
CA ALA A 190 -3.35 -3.25 4.05
C ALA A 190 -4.51 -3.53 5.02
N VAL A 191 -4.25 -4.25 6.11
CA VAL A 191 -5.25 -4.52 7.15
C VAL A 191 -5.75 -3.22 7.80
N SER A 192 -4.86 -2.26 8.04
CA SER A 192 -5.23 -0.95 8.59
C SER A 192 -6.24 -0.20 7.71
N THR A 193 -6.16 -0.30 6.38
CA THR A 193 -7.15 0.34 5.49
C THR A 193 -8.42 -0.46 5.35
N LEU A 194 -8.37 -1.79 5.44
CA LEU A 194 -9.57 -2.62 5.53
C LEU A 194 -10.38 -2.28 6.80
N ILE A 195 -9.72 -2.11 7.95
CA ILE A 195 -10.38 -1.67 9.19
C ILE A 195 -10.99 -0.28 9.02
N SER A 196 -10.26 0.64 8.37
CA SER A 196 -10.80 1.98 8.08
C SER A 196 -12.05 1.91 7.20
N ALA A 197 -12.08 0.99 6.22
CA ALA A 197 -13.26 0.74 5.40
C ALA A 197 -14.42 0.11 6.19
N CYS A 198 -14.14 -0.84 7.09
CA CYS A 198 -15.17 -1.39 7.97
C CYS A 198 -15.79 -0.31 8.86
N ILE A 199 -14.97 0.57 9.44
CA ILE A 199 -15.45 1.71 10.24
C ILE A 199 -16.33 2.61 9.38
N ALA A 200 -15.88 2.95 8.17
CA ALA A 200 -16.67 3.74 7.23
C ALA A 200 -18.03 3.07 6.93
N GLY A 201 -18.06 1.75 6.77
CA GLY A 201 -19.27 0.97 6.53
C GLY A 201 -20.24 0.87 7.70
N ILE A 202 -19.76 1.03 8.93
CA ILE A 202 -20.60 1.07 10.13
C ILE A 202 -21.29 2.44 10.26
N VAL A 203 -20.62 3.52 9.83
CA VAL A 203 -21.14 4.89 9.96
C VAL A 203 -21.83 5.41 8.69
N SER A 204 -21.88 4.60 7.62
CA SER A 204 -22.50 4.93 6.33
C SER A 204 -23.92 4.41 6.17
#